data_AF-A0A6M3XVX4-F1
#
_entry.id   AF-A0A6M3XVX4-F1
#
_cell.length_a   1.000
_cell.length_b   1.000
_cell.length_c   1.000
_cell.angle_alpha   90.00
_cell.angle_beta   90.00
_cell.angle_gamma   90.00
#
_symmetry.space_group_name_H-M   'P 1'
#
loop_
_entity.id
_entity.type
_entity.pdbx_description
1 polymer ?
#
loop_
_entity_poly.entity_id
_entity_poly.type
_entity_poly.pdbx_seq_one_letter_code
_entity_poly.pdbx_strand_id
1 'polypeptide(L)' 'MKVLMSQELINAIKLSPQKAYKIAQEAGLDPCTLSKLMNGISFPKENDERVLRIGRIMGFSKDKCFSRSEL' A
#
# COMPACT_ATOMS: atom_id res chain seq x y z
N MET A 1 -15.55 -4.57 -9.74
CA MET A 1 -14.27 -5.00 -9.16
C MET A 1 -13.63 -3.84 -8.44
N LYS A 2 -13.29 -4.02 -7.16
CA LYS A 2 -12.53 -3.02 -6.41
C LYS A 2 -11.05 -3.34 -6.50
N VAL A 3 -10.23 -2.31 -6.61
CA VAL A 3 -8.77 -2.41 -6.54
C VAL A 3 -8.35 -2.18 -5.10
N LEU A 4 -7.50 -3.06 -4.59
CA LEU A 4 -6.95 -3.02 -3.24
C LEU A 4 -5.43 -3.01 -3.30
N MET A 5 -4.80 -2.62 -2.20
CA MET A 5 -3.39 -2.91 -2.00
C MET A 5 -3.21 -4.44 -1.91
N SER A 6 -2.18 -4.98 -2.55
CA SER A 6 -1.93 -6.42 -2.52
C SER A 6 -1.60 -6.91 -1.10
N GLN A 7 -1.99 -8.15 -0.80
CA GLN A 7 -1.67 -8.76 0.49
C GLN A 7 -0.16 -8.92 0.69
N GLU A 8 0.59 -9.16 -0.39
CA GLU A 8 2.04 -9.25 -0.36
C GLU A 8 2.68 -7.93 0.11
N LEU A 9 2.24 -6.80 -0.44
CA LEU A 9 2.74 -5.48 -0.04
C LEU A 9 2.34 -5.15 1.40
N ILE A 10 1.10 -5.47 1.81
CA ILE A 10 0.64 -5.31 3.19
C ILE A 10 1.52 -6.12 4.16
N ASN A 11 1.82 -7.37 3.82
CA ASN A 11 2.66 -8.23 4.64
C ASN A 11 4.10 -7.70 4.71
N ALA A 12 4.65 -7.24 3.59
CA ALA A 12 5.98 -6.63 3.56
C ALA A 12 6.06 -5.40 4.48
N ILE A 13 5.04 -4.54 4.49
CA ILE A 13 4.97 -3.38 5.38
C ILE A 13 4.91 -3.81 6.84
N LYS A 14 4.09 -4.82 7.17
CA LYS A 14 3.93 -5.33 8.54
C LYS A 14 5.19 -6.01 9.10
N LEU A 15 5.92 -6.71 8.23
CA LEU A 15 7.14 -7.44 8.58
C LEU A 15 8.41 -6.57 8.47
N SER A 16 8.28 -5.35 7.97
CA SER A 16 9.41 -4.43 7.86
C SER A 16 9.98 -4.08 9.24
N PRO A 17 11.31 -4.02 9.39
CA PRO A 17 11.92 -3.45 10.60
C PRO A 17 11.59 -1.95 10.76
N GLN A 18 11.18 -1.28 9.68
CA GLN A 18 10.74 0.11 9.72
C GLN A 18 9.28 0.20 10.14
N LYS A 19 8.99 1.06 11.12
CA LYS A 19 7.62 1.30 11.58
C LYS A 19 6.76 1.85 10.43
N ALA A 20 5.53 1.36 10.29
CA ALA A 20 4.62 1.73 9.19
C ALA A 20 4.43 3.26 9.02
N TYR A 21 4.37 4.03 10.11
CA TYR A 21 4.24 5.49 10.00
C TYR A 21 5.44 6.15 9.34
N LYS A 22 6.65 5.59 9.49
CA LYS A 22 7.86 6.10 8.82
C LYS A 22 7.80 5.81 7.33
N ILE A 23 7.33 4.61 6.95
CA ILE A 23 7.11 4.25 5.55
C ILE A 23 6.07 5.19 4.92
N ALA A 24 4.99 5.51 5.64
CA ALA A 24 4.00 6.48 5.19
C ALA A 24 4.62 7.87 4.97
N GLN A 25 5.38 8.39 5.95
CA GLN A 25 6.04 9.69 5.85
C GLN A 25 7.02 9.75 4.67
N GLU A 26 7.83 8.71 4.48
CA GLU A 26 8.77 8.58 3.36
C GLU A 26 8.03 8.51 2.00
N ALA A 27 6.86 7.89 1.97
CA ALA A 27 5.97 7.89 0.81
C ALA A 27 5.22 9.23 0.61
N GLY A 28 5.43 10.23 1.47
CA GLY A 28 4.68 11.50 1.46
C GLY A 28 3.19 11.30 1.75
N LEU A 29 2.86 10.40 2.68
CA LEU A 29 1.49 10.05 3.09
C LEU A 29 1.30 10.26 4.59
N ASP A 30 0.08 10.67 4.94
CA ASP A 30 -0.36 10.61 6.32
C ASP A 30 -0.46 9.13 6.79
N PRO A 31 0.00 8.78 8.02
CA PRO A 31 -0.07 7.41 8.53
C PRO A 31 -1.49 6.81 8.55
N CYS A 32 -2.52 7.62 8.77
CA CYS A 32 -3.92 7.18 8.71
C CYS A 32 -4.31 6.81 7.28
N THR A 33 -3.77 7.49 6.26
CA THR A 33 -3.97 7.12 4.85
C THR A 33 -3.40 5.74 4.55
N LEU A 34 -2.16 5.47 5.00
CA LEU A 34 -1.56 4.14 4.85
C LEU A 34 -2.42 3.06 5.55
N SER A 35 -2.84 3.32 6.78
CA SER A 35 -3.69 2.38 7.53
C SER A 35 -5.00 2.08 6.81
N LYS A 36 -5.68 3.10 6.27
CA LYS A 36 -6.93 2.92 5.50
C LYS A 36 -6.73 2.11 4.23
N LEU A 37 -5.60 2.30 3.53
CA LEU A 37 -5.24 1.51 2.35
C LEU A 37 -4.98 0.05 2.70
N MET A 38 -4.16 -0.21 3.74
CA MET A 38 -3.80 -1.56 4.18
C MET A 38 -5.00 -2.37 4.68
N ASN A 39 -5.99 -1.71 5.28
CA ASN A 39 -7.19 -2.36 5.81
C ASN A 39 -8.36 -2.36 4.80
N GLY A 40 -8.15 -1.92 3.56
CA GLY A 40 -9.20 -1.90 2.53
C GLY A 40 -10.36 -0.95 2.81
N ILE A 41 -10.17 0.06 3.69
CA ILE A 41 -11.15 1.12 3.96
C ILE A 41 -11.13 2.16 2.82
N SER A 42 -9.95 2.42 2.26
CA SER A 42 -9.78 3.27 1.08
C SER A 42 -9.41 2.42 -0.13
N PHE A 43 -10.16 2.58 -1.21
CA PHE A 43 -9.96 1.85 -2.46
C PHE A 43 -9.08 2.69 -3.40
N PRO A 44 -7.81 2.31 -3.65
CA PRO A 44 -7.00 2.96 -4.66
C PRO A 44 -7.58 2.72 -6.06
N LYS A 45 -7.20 3.57 -7.01
CA LYS A 45 -7.40 3.29 -8.45
C LYS A 45 -6.25 2.41 -8.97
N GLU A 46 -6.43 1.85 -10.15
CA GLU A 46 -5.29 1.29 -10.88
C GLU A 46 -4.24 2.39 -11.07
N ASN A 47 -3.00 2.10 -10.69
CA ASN A 47 -1.87 3.05 -10.74
C ASN A 47 -1.96 4.20 -9.72
N ASP A 48 -2.67 4.03 -8.60
CA ASP A 48 -2.67 5.03 -7.54
C ASP A 48 -1.24 5.31 -7.05
N GLU A 49 -0.76 6.54 -7.28
CA GLU A 49 0.60 6.96 -6.97
C GLU A 49 0.94 6.81 -5.49
N ARG A 50 -0.05 6.84 -4.59
CA ARG A 50 0.17 6.63 -3.15
C ARG A 50 0.66 5.22 -2.90
N VAL A 51 0.00 4.22 -3.50
CA VAL A 51 0.38 2.81 -3.40
C VAL A 51 1.70 2.55 -4.11
N LEU A 52 1.92 3.17 -5.28
CA LEU A 52 3.18 3.01 -6.03
C LEU A 52 4.40 3.60 -5.32
N ARG A 53 4.25 4.70 -4.58
CA ARG A 53 5.35 5.24 -3.75
C ARG A 53 5.69 4.32 -2.59
N ILE A 54 4.69 3.76 -1.92
CA ILE A 54 4.90 2.74 -0.87
C ILE A 54 5.58 1.51 -1.48
N GLY A 55 5.09 1.02 -2.62
CA GLY A 55 5.67 -0.11 -3.34
C GLY A 55 7.15 0.11 -3.67
N ARG A 56 7.52 1.29 -4.18
CA ARG A 56 8.91 1.67 -4.45
C ARG A 56 9.81 1.60 -3.22
N ILE A 57 9.35 2.14 -2.08
CA ILE A 57 10.08 2.08 -0.80
C ILE A 57 10.28 0.62 -0.35
N MET A 58 9.27 -0.21 -0.56
CA MET A 58 9.29 -1.63 -0.18
C MET A 58 9.98 -2.54 -1.21
N GLY A 59 10.45 -2.01 -2.35
CA GLY A 59 11.10 -2.79 -3.41
C GLY A 59 10.13 -3.60 -4.29
N PHE A 60 8.85 -3.21 -4.36
CA PHE A 60 7.83 -3.86 -5.17
C PHE A 60 7.69 -3.22 -6.55
N SER A 61 7.55 -4.07 -7.57
CA SER A 61 7.10 -3.63 -8.90
C SER A 61 5.61 -3.29 -8.88
N LYS A 62 5.20 -2.46 -9.85
CA LYS A 62 3.84 -1.91 -9.96
C LYS A 62 2.75 -2.99 -10.00
N ASP A 63 2.99 -4.07 -10.74
CA ASP A 63 2.10 -5.22 -10.90
C ASP A 63 1.83 -5.96 -9.59
N LYS A 64 2.80 -5.95 -8.67
CA LYS A 64 2.68 -6.59 -7.35
C LYS A 64 2.04 -5.69 -6.29
N CYS A 65 1.79 -4.42 -6.58
CA CYS A 65 1.26 -3.47 -5.60
C CYS A 65 -0.25 -3.57 -5.39
N PHE A 66 -0.97 -4.12 -6.37
CA PHE A 66 -2.44 -4.12 -6.39
C PHE A 66 -3.01 -5.52 -6.45
N SER A 67 -4.21 -5.69 -5.89
CA SER A 67 -5.03 -6.88 -6.05
C SER A 67 -6.44 -6.48 -6.47
N ARG A 68 -7.10 -7.34 -7.24
CA ARG A 68 -8.48 -7.17 -7.68
C ARG A 68 -9.36 -8.10 -6.84
N SER A 69 -10.35 -7.54 -6.17
CA SER A 69 -11.31 -8.30 -5.36
C SER A 69 -12.74 -8.10 -5.87
N GLU A 70 -13.52 -9.19 -5.84
CA GLU A 70 -14.94 -9.24 -6.23
C GLU A 70 -15.91 -8.94 -5.07
N LEU A 71 -15.40 -8.60 -3.88
CA LEU A 71 -16.22 -8.24 -2.71
C LEU A 71 -17.06 -6.97 -2.89
#